data_AF-A0A392S6C5-F1
#
_entry.id   AF-A0A392S6C5-F1
#
_cell.length_a   1.000
_cell.length_b   1.000
_cell.length_c   1.000
_cell.angle_alpha   90.00
_cell.angle_beta   90.00
_cell.angle_gamma   90.00
#
_symmetry.space_group_name_H-M   'P 1'
#
loop_
_entity.id
_entity.type
_entity.pdbx_description
1 polymer ?
#
loop_
_entity_poly.entity_id
_entity_poly.type
_entity_poly.pdbx_seq_one_letter_code
_entity_poly.pdbx_strand_id
1 'polypeptide(L)'
;VEKEGVWGWEFEWRRRLFAWEEELLRELREVLPPLAFTGMDDEWRWGLEEGGKFSVRSMFGFLERVFSHDNLFGADELRVFSNIWKSPAPSKVIAFSWKLLRNRVPVLTN
;
A
#
# COMPACT_ATOMS: atom_id res chain seq x y z
N VAL A 1 -22.66 -1.75 14.72
CA VAL A 1 -23.47 -0.91 15.66
C VAL A 1 -23.12 0.56 15.48
N GLU A 2 -24.13 1.42 15.32
CA GLU A 2 -23.95 2.87 15.31
C GLU A 2 -23.78 3.38 16.75
N LYS A 3 -22.68 4.09 17.02
CA LYS A 3 -22.53 4.89 18.24
C LYS A 3 -22.06 6.27 17.81
N GLU A 4 -22.84 7.30 18.16
CA GLU A 4 -22.49 8.71 17.91
C GLU A 4 -22.24 9.06 16.43
N GLY A 5 -22.96 8.43 15.50
CA GLY A 5 -22.83 8.67 14.05
C GLY A 5 -21.61 7.99 13.39
N VAL A 6 -20.85 7.20 14.16
CA VAL A 6 -19.75 6.37 13.66
C VAL A 6 -20.21 4.92 13.61
N TRP A 7 -20.07 4.27 12.44
CA TRP A 7 -20.40 2.85 12.30
C TRP A 7 -19.23 2.00 12.80
N GLY A 8 -19.49 1.21 13.85
CA GLY A 8 -18.56 0.23 14.37
C GLY A 8 -18.82 -1.17 13.85
N TRP A 9 -17.74 -1.93 13.64
CA TRP A 9 -17.78 -3.34 13.27
C TRP A 9 -18.29 -4.21 14.42
N GLU A 10 -19.32 -5.01 14.15
CA GLU A 10 -19.84 -6.03 15.06
C GLU A 10 -19.51 -7.40 14.49
N PHE A 11 -18.82 -8.23 15.29
CA PHE A 11 -18.38 -9.55 14.87
C PHE A 11 -19.16 -10.60 15.65
N GLU A 12 -19.99 -11.35 14.94
CA GLU A 12 -20.68 -12.51 15.48
C GLU A 12 -20.17 -13.78 14.80
N TRP A 13 -19.73 -14.74 15.60
CA TRP A 13 -19.16 -15.99 15.13
C TRP A 13 -20.11 -17.15 15.44
N ARG A 14 -20.27 -18.09 14.49
CA ARG A 14 -21.11 -19.29 14.69
C ARG A 14 -20.62 -20.20 15.82
N ARG A 15 -19.32 -20.15 16.14
CA ARG A 15 -18.69 -20.88 17.24
C ARG A 15 -17.81 -19.95 18.06
N ARG A 16 -17.45 -20.39 19.26
CA ARG A 16 -16.43 -19.72 20.06
C ARG A 16 -15.10 -19.75 19.31
N LEU A 17 -14.40 -18.63 19.35
CA LEU A 17 -13.04 -18.51 18.82
C LEU A 17 -12.08 -19.30 19.71
N PHE A 18 -11.05 -19.86 19.10
CA PHE A 18 -9.90 -20.35 19.83
C PHE A 18 -9.08 -19.16 20.36
N ALA A 19 -8.26 -19.38 21.39
CA ALA A 19 -7.43 -18.33 21.98
C ALA A 19 -6.54 -17.60 20.95
N TRP A 20 -6.02 -18.32 19.94
CA TRP A 20 -5.22 -17.73 18.87
C TRP A 20 -6.07 -16.94 17.85
N GLU A 21 -7.34 -17.29 17.66
CA GLU A 21 -8.26 -16.54 16.79
C GLU A 21 -8.73 -15.24 17.47
N GLU A 22 -8.82 -15.22 18.80
CA GLU A 22 -9.09 -13.99 19.55
C GLU A 22 -7.95 -12.97 19.40
N GLU A 23 -6.71 -13.46 19.37
CA GLU A 23 -5.53 -12.61 19.09
C GLU A 23 -5.61 -12.02 17.68
N LEU A 24 -5.91 -12.84 16.66
CA LEU A 24 -6.11 -12.35 15.29
C LEU A 24 -7.26 -11.34 15.19
N LEU A 25 -8.35 -11.55 15.94
CA LEU A 25 -9.46 -10.60 15.99
C LEU A 25 -9.02 -9.26 16.61
N ARG A 26 -8.15 -9.29 17.63
CA ARG A 26 -7.59 -8.08 18.24
C ARG A 26 -6.77 -7.30 17.23
N GLU A 27 -5.83 -7.95 16.54
CA GLU A 27 -5.03 -7.32 15.49
C GLU A 27 -5.91 -6.75 14.37
N LEU A 28 -6.94 -7.50 13.94
CA LEU A 28 -7.88 -7.03 12.92
C LEU A 28 -8.62 -5.76 13.37
N ARG A 29 -9.07 -5.70 14.63
CA ARG A 29 -9.78 -4.52 15.17
C ARG A 29 -8.92 -3.27 15.21
N GLU A 30 -7.61 -3.40 15.39
CA GLU A 30 -6.68 -2.26 15.36
C GLU A 30 -6.48 -1.71 13.95
N VAL A 31 -6.58 -2.56 12.92
CA VAL A 31 -6.38 -2.17 11.52
C VAL A 31 -7.68 -1.69 10.86
N LEU A 32 -8.84 -2.09 11.38
CA LEU A 32 -10.12 -1.76 10.77
C LEU A 32 -10.50 -0.28 11.00
N PRO A 33 -10.69 0.50 9.93
CA PRO A 33 -11.14 1.87 10.07
C PRO A 33 -12.61 1.92 10.52
N PRO A 34 -13.02 3.01 11.19
CA PRO A 34 -14.43 3.31 11.38
C PRO A 34 -15.10 3.50 10.01
N LEU A 35 -16.29 2.92 9.83
CA LEU A 35 -17.03 3.10 8.59
C LEU A 35 -17.93 4.33 8.67
N ALA A 36 -17.94 5.10 7.59
CA ALA A 36 -18.95 6.08 7.30
C ALA A 36 -19.63 5.65 5.99
N PHE A 37 -20.82 5.07 6.10
CA PHE A 37 -21.62 4.75 4.92
C PHE A 37 -22.23 6.04 4.38
N THR A 38 -21.93 6.38 3.13
CA THR A 38 -22.39 7.64 2.51
C THR A 38 -23.64 7.47 1.63
N GLY A 39 -24.29 6.29 1.63
CA GLY A 39 -25.44 6.01 0.76
C GLY A 39 -25.13 6.05 -0.74
N MET A 40 -23.84 6.15 -1.09
CA MET A 40 -23.33 6.09 -2.46
C MET A 40 -22.93 4.66 -2.80
N ASP A 41 -22.93 4.33 -4.09
CA ASP A 41 -22.42 3.06 -4.58
C ASP A 41 -20.93 2.90 -4.28
N ASP A 42 -20.51 1.65 -4.06
CA ASP A 42 -19.12 1.31 -3.78
C ASP A 42 -18.23 1.53 -5.01
N GLU A 43 -17.12 2.24 -4.82
CA GLU A 43 -16.12 2.50 -5.86
C GLU A 43 -14.73 2.01 -5.43
N TRP A 44 -14.02 1.35 -6.34
CA TRP A 44 -12.60 1.06 -6.15
C TRP A 44 -11.80 2.36 -6.20
N ARG A 45 -11.14 2.70 -5.08
CA ARG A 45 -10.29 3.88 -4.99
C ARG A 45 -8.86 3.51 -4.66
N TRP A 46 -7.94 4.19 -5.31
CA TRP A 46 -6.53 4.12 -5.01
C TRP A 46 -6.21 4.88 -3.71
N GLY A 47 -5.81 4.15 -2.67
CA GLY A 47 -5.63 4.69 -1.32
C GLY A 47 -4.29 5.38 -1.04
N LEU A 48 -3.37 5.47 -2.01
CA LEU A 48 -2.04 6.05 -1.78
C LEU A 48 -1.94 7.54 -2.12
N GLU A 49 -2.95 8.13 -2.78
CA GLU A 49 -3.01 9.55 -3.13
C GLU A 49 -4.43 10.12 -2.95
N GLU A 50 -4.50 11.40 -2.58
CA GLU A 50 -5.76 12.13 -2.53
C GLU A 50 -6.30 12.33 -3.94
N GLY A 51 -7.36 11.60 -4.27
CA GLY A 51 -7.96 11.59 -5.60
C GLY A 51 -8.47 10.23 -6.04
N GLY A 52 -8.09 9.16 -5.33
CA GLY A 52 -8.65 7.82 -5.55
C GLY A 52 -8.28 7.20 -6.91
N LYS A 53 -7.43 7.86 -7.70
CA LYS A 53 -6.97 7.39 -9.01
C LYS A 53 -5.58 6.79 -8.89
N PHE A 54 -5.38 5.64 -9.54
CA PHE A 54 -4.08 5.01 -9.59
C PHE A 54 -3.06 5.91 -10.29
N SER A 55 -1.90 6.07 -9.67
CA SER A 55 -0.73 6.67 -10.32
C SER A 55 0.47 5.74 -10.16
N VAL A 56 1.26 5.59 -11.23
CA VAL A 56 2.49 4.80 -11.19
C VAL A 56 3.43 5.36 -10.11
N ARG A 57 3.49 6.68 -10.00
CA ARG A 57 4.34 7.39 -9.03
C ARG A 57 4.05 6.98 -7.58
N SER A 58 2.79 7.01 -7.15
CA SER A 58 2.42 6.65 -5.78
C SER A 58 2.66 5.18 -5.47
N MET A 59 2.37 4.28 -6.41
CA MET A 59 2.67 2.86 -6.24
C MET A 59 4.16 2.64 -6.01
N PHE A 60 5.00 3.20 -6.86
CA PHE A 60 6.45 3.03 -6.73
C PHE A 60 7.02 3.76 -5.50
N GLY A 61 6.47 4.90 -5.09
CA GLY A 61 6.85 5.56 -3.83
C GLY A 61 6.41 4.78 -2.57
N PHE A 62 5.28 4.06 -2.63
CA PHE A 62 4.90 3.10 -1.60
C PHE A 62 5.83 1.89 -1.57
N LEU A 63 6.11 1.28 -2.73
CA LEU A 63 7.06 0.18 -2.82
C LEU A 63 8.44 0.58 -2.33
N GLU A 64 8.89 1.81 -2.61
CA GLU A 64 10.11 2.35 -2.05
C GLU A 64 10.09 2.30 -0.53
N ARG A 65 9.07 2.87 0.14
CA ARG A 65 8.97 2.82 1.62
C ARG A 65 8.93 1.39 2.18
N VAL A 66 8.18 0.48 1.54
CA VAL A 66 8.07 -0.92 1.97
C VAL A 66 9.41 -1.65 1.84
N PHE A 67 10.15 -1.39 0.77
CA PHE A 67 11.41 -2.10 0.49
C PHE A 67 12.67 -1.38 0.96
N SER A 68 12.58 -0.11 1.37
CA SER A 68 13.69 0.70 1.91
C SER A 68 14.03 0.40 3.37
N HIS A 69 13.37 -0.59 4.00
CA HIS A 69 13.80 -1.10 5.30
C HIS A 69 15.20 -1.75 5.26
N ASP A 70 15.68 -2.08 4.07
CA ASP A 70 17.11 -2.27 3.82
C ASP A 70 17.73 -0.89 3.51
N ASN A 71 18.56 -0.35 4.41
CA ASN A 71 19.40 0.86 4.25
C ASN A 71 20.46 0.71 3.13
N LEU A 72 20.06 0.24 1.94
CA LEU A 72 20.96 -0.09 0.83
C LEU A 72 21.39 1.11 0.01
N PHE A 73 20.67 2.24 0.09
CA PHE A 73 20.90 3.39 -0.80
C PHE A 73 21.17 4.69 -0.04
N GLY A 74 22.19 5.43 -0.49
CA GLY A 74 22.57 6.75 0.03
C GLY A 74 21.64 7.87 -0.45
N ALA A 75 21.76 9.06 0.16
CA ALA A 75 20.91 10.23 -0.15
C ALA A 75 20.97 10.67 -1.62
N ASP A 76 22.13 10.54 -2.27
CA ASP A 76 22.28 10.87 -3.69
C ASP A 76 21.54 9.90 -4.62
N GLU A 77 21.52 8.61 -4.28
CA GLU A 77 20.83 7.57 -5.05
C GLU A 77 19.31 7.74 -4.97
N LEU A 78 18.80 8.04 -3.76
CA LEU A 78 17.40 8.39 -3.55
C LEU A 78 17.01 9.65 -4.36
N ARG A 79 17.90 10.64 -4.44
CA ARG A 79 17.68 11.84 -5.25
C ARG A 79 17.59 11.50 -6.75
N VAL A 80 18.45 10.61 -7.24
CA VAL A 80 18.36 10.09 -8.62
C VAL A 80 17.02 9.40 -8.85
N PHE A 81 16.58 8.51 -7.93
CA PHE A 81 15.28 7.82 -8.04
C PHE A 81 14.09 8.77 -8.05
N SER A 82 14.13 9.85 -7.27
CA SER A 82 13.08 10.88 -7.30
C SER A 82 13.00 11.59 -8.66
N ASN A 83 14.12 11.73 -9.36
CA ASN A 83 14.22 12.47 -10.61
C ASN A 83 13.89 11.63 -11.85
N ILE A 84 14.02 10.30 -11.80
CA ILE A 84 13.70 9.45 -12.98
C ILE A 84 12.24 9.61 -13.42
N TRP A 85 11.34 9.86 -12.47
CA TRP A 85 9.91 10.04 -12.74
C TRP A 85 9.58 11.33 -13.51
N LYS A 86 10.54 12.27 -13.58
CA LYS A 86 10.43 13.51 -14.37
C LYS A 86 10.87 13.31 -15.82
N SER A 87 11.39 12.14 -16.16
CA SER A 87 11.85 11.83 -17.53
C SER A 87 10.68 11.81 -18.51
N PRO A 88 10.85 12.29 -19.76
CA PRO A 88 9.85 12.17 -20.82
C PRO A 88 9.74 10.74 -21.39
N ALA A 89 10.54 9.79 -20.90
CA ALA A 89 10.52 8.41 -21.37
C ALA A 89 9.18 7.71 -21.08
N PRO A 90 8.79 6.69 -21.88
CA PRO A 90 7.60 5.90 -21.60
C PRO A 90 7.63 5.25 -20.21
N SER A 91 6.47 5.11 -19.58
CA SER A 91 6.34 4.59 -18.19
C SER A 91 6.98 3.22 -17.99
N LYS A 92 6.91 2.34 -18.99
CA LYS A 92 7.58 1.03 -18.98
C LYS A 92 9.10 1.13 -18.90
N VAL A 93 9.68 2.12 -19.58
CA VAL A 93 11.13 2.37 -19.57
C VAL A 93 11.55 2.93 -18.21
N ILE A 94 10.80 3.90 -17.67
CA ILE A 94 11.08 4.48 -16.35
C ILE A 94 11.00 3.39 -15.27
N ALA A 95 9.95 2.55 -15.29
CA ALA A 95 9.78 1.45 -14.35
C ALA A 95 10.91 0.39 -14.47
N PHE A 96 11.37 0.10 -15.68
CA PHE A 96 12.51 -0.80 -15.90
C PHE A 96 13.80 -0.20 -15.33
N SER A 97 14.12 1.05 -15.63
CA SER A 97 15.30 1.75 -15.10
C SER A 97 15.28 1.80 -13.56
N TRP A 98 14.12 2.05 -12.95
CA TRP A 98 13.96 2.00 -11.49
C TRP A 98 14.31 0.62 -10.91
N LYS A 99 13.83 -0.47 -11.54
CA LYS A 99 14.15 -1.84 -11.11
C LYS A 99 15.63 -2.17 -11.32
N LEU A 100 16.20 -1.73 -12.43
CA LEU A 100 17.61 -1.93 -12.77
C LEU A 100 18.53 -1.27 -11.75
N LEU A 101 18.30 0.01 -11.43
CA LEU A 101 19.13 0.73 -10.47
C LEU A 101 19.03 0.15 -9.04
N ARG A 102 17.96 -0.59 -8.74
CA ARG A 102 17.79 -1.29 -7.46
C ARG A 102 18.35 -2.71 -7.45
N ASN A 103 19.01 -3.13 -8.52
CA ASN A 103 19.46 -4.51 -8.72
C ASN A 103 18.33 -5.54 -8.52
N ARG A 104 17.09 -5.19 -8.90
CA ARG A 104 15.89 -6.05 -8.77
C ARG A 104 15.36 -6.53 -10.12
N VAL A 105 16.22 -6.56 -11.13
CA VAL A 105 15.90 -7.20 -12.40
C VAL A 105 16.18 -8.69 -12.24
N PRO A 106 15.20 -9.58 -12.44
CA PRO A 106 15.46 -11.01 -12.39
C PRO A 106 16.50 -11.37 -13.44
N VAL A 107 17.66 -11.84 -12.99
CA VAL A 107 18.66 -12.45 -13.85
C VAL A 107 18.29 -13.92 -14.02
N LEU A 108 18.18 -14.37 -15.25
CA LEU A 108 18.10 -15.79 -15.55
C LEU A 108 19.48 -16.38 -15.24
N THR A 109 19.62 -17.01 -14.08
CA THR A 109 20.73 -17.92 -13.81
C THR A 109 20.41 -19.25 -14.49
N ASN A 110 21.25 -19.65 -15.46
CA ASN A 110 21.19 -20.95 -16.14
C ASN A 110 21.52 -22.11 -15.19
#